data_AF-A0AAE3Y9I7-F1
#
_entry.id   AF-A0AAE3Y9I7-F1
#
_cell.length_a   1.000
_cell.length_b   1.000
_cell.length_c   1.000
_cell.angle_alpha   90.00
_cell.angle_beta   90.00
_cell.angle_gamma   90.00
#
_symmetry.space_group_name_H-M   'P 1'
#
loop_
_entity.id
_entity.type
_entity.pdbx_description
1 polymer ?
#
loop_
_entity_poly.entity_id
_entity_poly.type
_entity_poly.pdbx_seq_one_letter_code
_entity_poly.pdbx_strand_id
1 'polypeptide(L)'
;MQREGITKEADAYKELMQRSDVLKNHVDIIYDQMSQLNINKVENDVFLRTSIMDNVRDAKNIMSKDSAGSLKHYAVLMKQIGSIMNLKSKIIEVEYKKKIVFRDLEECMGKTVRANNELRKDPTRNFTGSKRRK
;
A
#
# COMPACT_ATOMS: atom_id res chain seq x y z
N MET A 1 -23.03 27.14 42.00
CA MET A 1 -23.40 25.71 42.02
C MET A 1 -24.16 25.24 40.78
N GLN A 2 -25.47 25.49 40.57
CA GLN A 2 -26.17 24.96 39.39
C GLN A 2 -25.67 25.52 38.04
N ARG A 3 -25.41 26.84 37.98
CA ARG A 3 -24.90 27.49 36.75
C ARG A 3 -23.49 27.02 36.36
N GLU A 4 -22.64 26.70 37.33
CA GLU A 4 -21.27 26.24 37.09
C GLU A 4 -21.22 24.82 36.52
N GLY A 5 -22.15 23.95 36.93
CA GLY A 5 -22.30 22.62 36.35
C GLY A 5 -22.71 22.69 34.88
N ILE A 6 -23.71 23.52 34.57
CA ILE A 6 -24.21 23.71 33.20
C ILE A 6 -23.12 24.31 32.29
N THR A 7 -22.35 25.31 32.77
CA THR A 7 -21.25 25.87 31.98
C THR A 7 -20.16 24.84 31.69
N LYS A 8 -19.82 23.99 32.67
CA LYS A 8 -18.81 22.95 32.50
C LYS A 8 -19.24 21.89 31.49
N GLU A 9 -20.51 21.49 31.50
CA GLU A 9 -21.07 20.57 30.50
C GLU A 9 -21.11 21.19 29.10
N ALA A 10 -21.50 22.47 29.00
CA ALA A 10 -21.52 23.19 27.73
C ALA A 10 -20.11 23.34 27.13
N ASP A 11 -19.10 23.63 27.95
CA ASP A 11 -17.71 23.73 27.52
C ASP A 11 -17.17 22.38 27.05
N ALA A 12 -17.45 21.29 27.79
CA ALA A 12 -17.07 19.94 27.39
C ALA A 12 -17.74 19.52 26.06
N TYR A 13 -19.01 19.87 25.86
CA TYR A 13 -19.71 19.62 24.61
C TYR A 13 -19.11 20.41 23.44
N LYS A 14 -18.76 21.68 23.67
CA LYS A 14 -18.12 22.53 22.66
C LYS A 14 -16.75 21.98 22.25
N GLU A 15 -15.95 21.53 23.22
CA GLU A 15 -14.66 20.89 22.95
C GLU A 15 -14.84 19.60 22.14
N LEU A 16 -15.82 18.77 22.49
CA LEU A 16 -16.16 17.56 21.74
C LEU A 16 -16.57 17.86 20.29
N MET A 17 -17.40 18.89 20.07
CA MET A 17 -17.77 19.34 18.73
C MET A 17 -16.54 19.77 17.92
N GLN A 18 -15.66 20.58 18.50
CA GLN A 18 -14.45 21.03 17.82
C GLN A 18 -13.55 19.86 17.41
N ARG A 19 -13.37 18.86 18.28
CA ARG A 19 -12.64 17.64 17.93
C ARG A 19 -13.32 16.87 16.79
N SER A 20 -14.65 16.77 16.80
CA SER A 20 -15.42 16.13 15.72
C SER A 20 -15.22 16.83 14.37
N ASP A 21 -15.20 18.16 14.35
CA ASP A 21 -15.00 18.93 13.11
C ASP A 21 -13.59 18.69 12.53
N VAL A 22 -12.57 18.66 13.39
CA VAL A 22 -11.20 18.33 12.97
C VAL A 22 -11.11 16.90 12.46
N LEU A 23 -11.77 15.94 13.12
CA LEU A 23 -11.79 14.55 12.68
C LEU A 23 -12.46 14.37 11.33
N LYS A 24 -13.53 15.11 11.06
CA LYS A 24 -14.18 15.11 9.76
C LYS A 24 -13.20 15.51 8.65
N ASN A 25 -12.43 16.58 8.87
CA ASN A 25 -11.42 17.01 7.90
C ASN A 25 -10.36 15.93 7.66
N HIS A 26 -9.88 15.25 8.70
CA HIS A 26 -8.96 14.12 8.52
C HIS A 26 -9.59 12.97 7.73
N VAL A 27 -10.86 12.65 7.96
CA VAL A 27 -11.57 11.61 7.20
C VAL A 27 -11.67 11.99 5.72
N ASP A 28 -11.99 13.24 5.41
CA ASP A 28 -12.09 13.72 4.03
C ASP A 28 -10.73 13.64 3.31
N ILE A 29 -9.64 14.04 4.00
CA ILE A 29 -8.27 13.91 3.47
C ILE A 29 -7.91 12.44 3.23
N ILE A 30 -8.17 11.56 4.21
CA ILE A 30 -7.87 10.13 4.07
C ILE A 30 -8.65 9.52 2.92
N TYR A 31 -9.93 9.88 2.78
CA TYR A 31 -10.77 9.39 1.70
C TYR A 31 -10.22 9.79 0.33
N ASP A 32 -9.84 11.06 0.15
CA ASP A 32 -9.25 11.53 -1.11
C ASP A 32 -7.94 10.81 -1.43
N GLN A 33 -7.06 10.68 -0.44
CA GLN A 33 -5.79 9.94 -0.61
C GLN A 33 -6.02 8.46 -0.95
N MET A 34 -6.99 7.80 -0.30
CA MET A 34 -7.35 6.41 -0.64
C MET A 34 -7.91 6.29 -2.05
N SER A 35 -8.69 7.28 -2.51
CA SER A 35 -9.19 7.34 -3.89
C SER A 35 -8.03 7.46 -4.89
N GLN A 36 -7.05 8.33 -4.62
CA GLN A 36 -5.84 8.45 -5.44
C GLN A 36 -5.04 7.15 -5.50
N LEU A 37 -4.89 6.46 -4.37
CA LEU A 37 -4.21 5.16 -4.26
C LEU A 37 -4.92 4.05 -5.05
N ASN A 38 -6.24 4.12 -5.18
CA ASN A 38 -7.02 3.14 -5.93
C ASN A 38 -6.80 3.25 -7.45
N ILE A 39 -6.63 4.47 -7.96
CA ILE A 39 -6.47 4.71 -9.40
C ILE A 39 -4.99 4.49 -9.82
N ASN A 40 -4.10 4.10 -8.89
CA ASN A 40 -2.64 4.01 -9.10
C ASN A 40 -2.09 5.29 -9.77
N LYS A 41 -2.71 6.45 -9.47
CA LYS A 41 -2.49 7.71 -10.18
C LYS A 41 -1.25 8.47 -9.72
N VAL A 42 -0.45 7.87 -8.84
CA VAL A 42 0.68 8.54 -8.18
C VAL A 42 1.94 7.75 -8.47
N GLU A 43 3.01 8.45 -8.85
CA GLU A 43 4.33 7.82 -9.11
C GLU A 43 4.90 7.11 -7.86
N ASN A 44 4.45 7.51 -6.67
CA ASN A 44 4.94 6.99 -5.40
C ASN A 44 3.82 6.56 -4.46
N ASP A 45 3.32 5.33 -4.67
CA ASP A 45 2.35 4.67 -3.80
C ASP A 45 2.84 4.51 -2.34
N VAL A 46 4.15 4.44 -2.11
CA VAL A 46 4.72 4.30 -0.76
C VAL A 46 4.49 5.57 0.04
N PHE A 47 4.77 6.74 -0.56
CA PHE A 47 4.54 8.04 0.10
C PHE A 47 3.06 8.22 0.46
N LEU A 48 2.16 7.96 -0.50
CA LEU A 48 0.72 8.11 -0.28
C LEU A 48 0.21 7.18 0.82
N ARG A 49 0.68 5.92 0.87
CA ARG A 49 0.35 4.98 1.93
C ARG A 49 0.82 5.44 3.31
N THR A 50 2.05 5.96 3.41
CA THR A 50 2.58 6.52 4.65
C THR A 50 1.72 7.69 5.12
N SER A 51 1.41 8.62 4.21
CA SER A 51 0.58 9.79 4.54
C SER A 51 -0.82 9.40 5.03
N ILE A 52 -1.47 8.40 4.41
CA ILE A 52 -2.75 7.87 4.88
C ILE A 52 -2.60 7.31 6.31
N MET A 53 -1.56 6.53 6.57
CA MET A 53 -1.34 5.91 7.88
C MET A 53 -1.01 6.92 8.98
N ASP A 54 -0.30 7.99 8.64
CA ASP A 54 -0.02 9.11 9.55
C ASP A 54 -1.32 9.85 9.91
N ASN A 55 -2.15 10.20 8.91
CA ASN A 55 -3.47 10.79 9.16
C ASN A 55 -4.37 9.90 10.02
N VAL A 56 -4.34 8.57 9.81
CA VAL A 56 -5.06 7.59 10.66
C VAL A 56 -4.55 7.61 12.09
N ARG A 57 -3.24 7.77 12.30
CA ARG A 57 -2.64 7.87 13.63
C ARG A 57 -3.02 9.19 14.31
N ASP A 58 -2.99 10.29 13.58
CA ASP A 58 -3.35 11.61 14.10
C ASP A 58 -4.83 11.68 14.48
N ALA A 59 -5.72 11.14 13.66
CA ALA A 59 -7.13 11.00 14.00
C ALA A 59 -7.34 10.20 15.29
N LYS A 60 -6.58 9.11 15.50
CA LYS A 60 -6.62 8.36 16.76
C LYS A 60 -6.14 9.18 17.96
N ASN A 61 -5.10 9.98 17.78
CA ASN A 61 -4.59 10.87 18.83
C ASN A 61 -5.61 11.95 19.19
N ILE A 62 -6.30 12.54 18.20
CA ILE A 62 -7.36 13.55 18.41
C ILE A 62 -8.53 12.97 19.20
N MET A 63 -8.94 11.73 18.89
CA MET A 63 -10.03 11.07 19.61
C MET A 63 -9.67 10.74 21.07
N SER A 64 -8.43 10.36 21.35
CA SER A 64 -7.93 10.03 22.69
C SER A 64 -8.95 9.20 23.51
N LYS A 65 -9.38 9.69 24.68
CA LYS A 65 -10.36 9.03 25.56
C LYS A 65 -11.78 8.94 24.98
N ASP A 66 -12.16 9.86 24.10
CA ASP A 66 -13.49 9.89 23.47
C ASP A 66 -13.67 8.79 22.41
N SER A 67 -12.58 8.12 22.02
CA SER A 67 -12.58 6.97 21.10
C SER A 67 -13.44 5.80 21.58
N ALA A 68 -13.67 5.66 22.89
CA ALA A 68 -14.53 4.62 23.46
C ALA A 68 -15.99 5.07 23.66
N GLY A 69 -16.25 6.37 23.55
CA GLY A 69 -17.55 6.99 23.81
C GLY A 69 -18.06 7.74 22.58
N SER A 70 -18.12 9.07 22.69
CA SER A 70 -18.75 9.96 21.71
C SER A 70 -18.16 9.89 20.29
N LEU A 71 -16.88 9.51 20.16
CA LEU A 71 -16.16 9.43 18.88
C LEU A 71 -15.88 7.99 18.43
N LYS A 72 -16.59 7.01 18.99
CA LYS A 72 -16.41 5.57 18.68
C LYS A 72 -16.54 5.24 17.20
N HIS A 73 -17.42 5.92 16.47
CA HIS A 73 -17.62 5.69 15.04
C HIS A 73 -16.35 6.01 14.24
N TYR A 74 -15.69 7.14 14.51
CA TYR A 74 -14.39 7.46 13.93
C TYR A 74 -13.33 6.43 14.32
N ALA A 75 -13.31 5.96 15.57
CA ALA A 75 -12.34 4.97 16.02
C ALA A 75 -12.48 3.64 15.26
N VAL A 76 -13.72 3.19 15.02
CA VAL A 76 -14.02 2.00 14.21
C VAL A 76 -13.56 2.20 12.77
N LEU A 77 -13.86 3.36 12.18
CA LEU A 77 -13.44 3.69 10.81
C LEU A 77 -11.91 3.66 10.68
N MET A 78 -11.18 4.32 11.58
CA MET A 78 -9.71 4.35 11.59
C MET A 78 -9.09 2.96 11.76
N LYS A 79 -9.76 2.06 12.50
CA LYS A 79 -9.34 0.66 12.60
C LYS A 79 -9.51 -0.07 11.27
N GLN A 80 -10.66 0.10 10.61
CA GLN A 80 -10.95 -0.53 9.31
C GLN A 80 -10.00 -0.04 8.22
N ILE A 81 -9.74 1.28 8.16
CA ILE A 81 -8.78 1.86 7.21
C ILE A 81 -7.39 1.24 7.41
N GLY A 82 -6.92 1.14 8.65
CA GLY A 82 -5.65 0.47 8.94
C GLY A 82 -5.59 -0.99 8.44
N SER A 83 -6.69 -1.75 8.59
CA SER A 83 -6.78 -3.11 8.04
C SER A 83 -6.74 -3.12 6.51
N ILE A 84 -7.44 -2.21 5.83
CA ILE A 84 -7.45 -2.08 4.37
C ILE A 84 -6.04 -1.74 3.85
N MET A 85 -5.35 -0.81 4.50
CA MET A 85 -3.99 -0.40 4.12
C MET A 85 -2.99 -1.55 4.25
N ASN A 86 -3.09 -2.35 5.31
CA ASN A 86 -2.28 -3.56 5.47
C ASN A 86 -2.56 -4.58 4.36
N LEU A 87 -3.82 -4.74 3.96
CA LEU A 87 -4.18 -5.65 2.87
C LEU A 87 -3.63 -5.16 1.52
N LYS A 88 -3.80 -3.88 1.18
CA LYS A 88 -3.23 -3.28 -0.05
C LYS A 88 -1.71 -3.46 -0.10
N SER A 89 -1.03 -3.30 1.03
CA SER A 89 0.42 -3.52 1.15
C SER A 89 0.83 -4.95 0.74
N LYS A 90 0.09 -5.96 1.21
CA LYS A 90 0.32 -7.37 0.87
C LYS A 90 0.03 -7.66 -0.60
N ILE A 91 -1.03 -7.06 -1.16
CA ILE A 91 -1.37 -7.20 -2.59
C ILE A 91 -0.21 -6.70 -3.46
N ILE A 92 0.32 -5.51 -3.16
CA ILE A 92 1.47 -4.94 -3.89
C ILE A 92 2.69 -5.86 -3.80
N GLU A 93 2.99 -6.41 -2.62
CA GLU A 93 4.10 -7.34 -2.44
C GLU A 93 3.95 -8.59 -3.34
N VAL A 94 2.76 -9.17 -3.39
CA VAL A 94 2.45 -10.33 -4.24
C VAL A 94 2.53 -9.96 -5.72
N GLU A 95 2.04 -8.79 -6.13
CA GLU A 95 2.15 -8.30 -7.51
C GLU A 95 3.60 -8.10 -7.93
N TYR A 96 4.45 -7.58 -7.04
CA TYR A 96 5.87 -7.43 -7.30
C TYR A 96 6.57 -8.78 -7.46
N LYS A 97 6.31 -9.75 -6.56
CA LYS A 97 6.82 -11.13 -6.69
C LYS A 97 6.37 -11.77 -8.00
N LYS A 98 5.10 -11.59 -8.38
CA LYS A 98 4.57 -12.09 -9.66
C LYS A 98 5.39 -11.53 -10.83
N LYS A 99 5.64 -10.22 -10.88
CA LYS A 99 6.44 -9.60 -11.96
C LYS A 99 7.87 -10.18 -12.05
N ILE A 100 8.52 -10.41 -10.91
CA ILE A 100 9.85 -11.04 -10.88
C ILE A 100 9.78 -12.45 -11.48
N VAL A 101 8.84 -13.28 -11.03
CA VAL A 101 8.70 -14.66 -11.53
C VAL A 101 8.42 -14.68 -13.03
N PHE A 102 7.59 -13.76 -13.55
CA PHE A 102 7.36 -13.64 -15.00
C PHE A 102 8.65 -13.34 -15.75
N ARG A 103 9.43 -12.36 -15.29
CA ARG A 103 10.71 -12.00 -15.91
C ARG A 103 11.68 -13.18 -15.91
N ASP A 104 11.80 -13.88 -14.78
CA ASP A 104 12.71 -15.01 -14.65
C ASP A 104 12.30 -16.18 -15.57
N LEU A 105 10.99 -16.38 -15.74
CA LEU A 105 10.44 -17.37 -16.67
C LEU A 105 10.73 -17.00 -18.14
N GLU A 106 10.54 -15.73 -18.52
CA GLU A 106 10.90 -15.23 -19.85
C GLU A 106 12.39 -15.39 -20.14
N GLU A 107 13.25 -15.10 -19.16
CA GLU A 107 14.70 -15.28 -19.27
C GLU A 107 15.07 -16.77 -19.44
N CYS A 108 14.45 -17.65 -18.66
CA CYS A 108 14.65 -19.10 -18.75
C CYS A 108 14.24 -19.62 -20.13
N MET A 109 13.05 -19.26 -20.61
CA MET A 109 12.59 -19.63 -21.95
C MET A 109 13.55 -19.14 -23.04
N GLY A 110 14.03 -17.90 -22.94
CA GLY A 110 15.02 -17.35 -23.87
C GLY A 110 16.35 -18.13 -23.86
N LYS A 111 16.83 -18.52 -22.68
CA LYS A 111 18.04 -19.37 -22.53
C LYS A 111 17.84 -20.75 -23.13
N THR A 112 16.70 -21.40 -22.89
CA THR A 112 16.38 -22.71 -23.47
C THR A 112 16.31 -22.67 -24.99
N VAL A 113 15.69 -21.64 -25.57
CA VAL A 113 15.64 -21.44 -27.03
C VAL A 113 17.05 -21.29 -27.61
N ARG A 114 17.91 -20.48 -26.97
CA ARG A 114 19.32 -20.32 -27.41
C ARG A 114 20.08 -21.64 -27.32
N ALA A 115 19.97 -22.37 -26.21
CA ALA A 115 20.64 -23.66 -26.03
C ALA A 115 20.20 -24.68 -27.10
N ASN A 116 18.90 -24.78 -27.36
CA ASN A 116 18.37 -25.63 -28.43
C ASN A 116 18.88 -25.21 -29.81
N ASN A 117 18.99 -23.92 -30.08
CA ASN A 117 19.52 -23.43 -31.36
C ASN A 117 21.00 -23.80 -31.53
N GLU A 118 21.81 -23.73 -30.47
CA GLU A 118 23.21 -24.15 -30.50
C GLU A 118 23.35 -25.68 -30.65
N LEU A 119 22.55 -26.47 -29.93
CA LEU A 119 22.57 -27.93 -30.02
C LEU A 119 22.09 -28.48 -31.38
N ARG A 120 21.25 -27.73 -32.10
CA ARG A 120 20.81 -28.09 -33.46
C ARG A 120 21.88 -27.80 -34.53
N LYS A 121 22.93 -27.03 -34.22
CA LYS A 121 24.03 -26.82 -35.16
C LYS A 121 24.83 -28.13 -35.25
N ASP A 122 24.87 -28.71 -36.45
CA ASP A 122 25.66 -29.90 -36.72
C ASP A 122 27.17 -29.61 -36.46
N PRO A 123 27.78 -30.27 -35.45
CA PRO A 123 29.18 -30.04 -35.09
C PRO A 123 30.16 -30.43 -36.21
N THR A 124 29.75 -31.32 -37.12
CA THR A 124 30.62 -31.84 -38.18
C THR A 124 30.78 -30.88 -39.36
N ARG A 125 29.92 -29.86 -39.49
CA ARG A 125 29.98 -28.87 -40.58
C ARG A 125 31.03 -27.77 -40.40
N ASN A 126 31.55 -27.59 -39.19
CA ASN A 126 32.61 -26.61 -38.88
C ASN A 126 33.95 -27.26 -38.52
N PHE A 127 34.03 -28.60 -38.52
CA PHE A 127 35.25 -29.32 -38.21
C PHE A 127 36.12 -29.42 -39.47
N THR A 128 36.84 -28.35 -39.81
CA THR A 128 37.88 -28.39 -40.87
C THR A 128 39.14 -29.06 -40.33
N GLY A 129 39.02 -30.33 -39.94
CA GLY A 129 40.17 -31.19 -39.64
C GLY A 129 40.85 -31.52 -40.95
N SER A 130 41.89 -30.78 -41.32
CA SER A 130 42.75 -31.12 -42.45
C SER A 130 43.36 -32.50 -42.20
N LYS A 131 42.83 -33.50 -42.91
CA LYS A 131 43.31 -34.88 -42.88
C LYS A 131 44.73 -34.87 -43.46
N ARG A 132 45.74 -34.74 -42.60
CA ARG A 132 47.16 -34.82 -42.97
C ARG A 132 47.40 -36.22 -43.51
N ARG A 133 47.36 -36.38 -44.84
CA ARG A 133 47.72 -37.62 -45.53
C ARG A 133 49.19 -37.89 -45.23
N LYS A 134 49.46 -39.05 -44.63
CA LYS A 134 50.80 -39.63 -44.50
C LYS A 134 51.34 -39.97 -45.88
#